data_AF-A0A8T5SLJ5-F1
#
_entry.id   AF-A0A8T5SLJ5-F1
#
_cell.length_a   1.000
_cell.length_b   1.000
_cell.length_c   1.000
_cell.angle_alpha   90.00
_cell.angle_beta   90.00
_cell.angle_gamma   90.00
#
_symmetry.space_group_name_H-M   'P 1'
#
loop_
_entity.id
_entity.type
_entity.pdbx_description
1 polymer ?
#
loop_
_entity_poly.entity_id
_entity_poly.type
_entity_poly.pdbx_seq_one_letter_code
_entity_poly.pdbx_strand_id
1 'polypeptide(L)'
;MSQLLKARRKVRRRVTSVPKYDILLHRFITVVLTVNMILILYALISVTFGMTLSGVGFVDSLPLALYILPMMIILPIMIRSYYRERTAAWNFVFLTVCTVFFSMLSLLVRGFAICLVFNIIAVVSLFFMGRVRPKGRLRDAGKKVIAYFLFVNLLGLSFPISIVLMGQNPIATTPVTEIPEIRLSVPLANFDYPYQNVTPTPQLLSDVLTNGFYLDLHVLENDTSSWSRLRSWLLALNEYAILYSITLTADRASLAGEDPQTLATTELLEAIYESHRNALSQLVNVELANITNRPEFVLFDMTLSGPEWQALMLRTRNLDLVGFGGLMRTSIYSVDKTRIANASSILHEVAVASGIQSGVLVETFVVDDLLDGDSIAMRLCGATSSSLRDWEYVSVLCSRSRFSAEMNGDVGEYLVHSYSSSIDGLGSPWSIRLGEVGNSTDVLDRPDSVYESLAVLVNDIALAVGNGVQRVTLDSLPSFLNAFGSDSLSTLRSTIDGTNHGVATYTFRIYAYRAVFLAIDAFDFIML
;
A
#
# COMPACT_ATOMS: atom_id res chain seq x y z
N MET A 1 23.23 -22.48 -40.51
CA MET A 1 24.25 -22.03 -39.52
C MET A 1 24.19 -20.50 -39.42
N SER A 2 23.62 -19.95 -38.33
CA SER A 2 23.23 -18.54 -38.26
C SER A 2 24.39 -17.56 -38.43
N GLN A 3 24.14 -16.41 -39.08
CA GLN A 3 25.11 -15.33 -39.30
C GLN A 3 25.76 -14.86 -37.97
N LEU A 4 24.97 -14.84 -36.89
CA LEU A 4 25.39 -14.57 -35.51
C LEU A 4 26.52 -15.48 -35.01
N LEU A 5 26.45 -16.79 -35.28
CA LEU A 5 27.49 -17.75 -34.87
C LEU A 5 28.79 -17.57 -35.66
N LYS A 6 28.73 -17.16 -36.93
CA LYS A 6 29.91 -16.84 -37.74
C LYS A 6 30.58 -15.54 -37.26
N ALA A 7 29.79 -14.50 -36.99
CA ALA A 7 30.28 -13.25 -36.41
C ALA A 7 30.98 -13.47 -35.07
N ARG A 8 30.36 -14.26 -34.17
CA ARG A 8 30.96 -14.64 -32.89
C ARG A 8 32.32 -15.32 -33.04
N ARG A 9 32.46 -16.27 -33.98
CA ARG A 9 33.74 -16.96 -34.23
C ARG A 9 34.82 -16.00 -34.74
N LYS A 10 34.47 -15.05 -35.61
CA LYS A 10 35.40 -14.04 -36.16
C LYS A 10 35.91 -13.09 -35.09
N VAL A 11 35.01 -12.55 -34.25
CA VAL A 11 35.35 -11.65 -33.13
C VAL A 11 36.22 -12.37 -32.11
N ARG A 12 35.81 -13.58 -31.70
CA ARG A 12 36.58 -14.38 -30.74
C ARG A 12 38.01 -14.63 -31.20
N ARG A 13 38.23 -14.97 -32.48
CA ARG A 13 39.58 -15.16 -33.05
C ARG A 13 40.45 -13.90 -32.93
N ARG A 14 39.89 -12.72 -33.22
CA ARG A 14 40.60 -11.42 -33.11
C ARG A 14 40.94 -11.06 -31.66
N VAL A 15 40.04 -11.34 -30.73
CA VAL A 15 40.28 -11.09 -29.29
C VAL A 15 41.34 -12.05 -28.75
N THR A 16 41.28 -13.34 -29.11
CA THR A 16 42.29 -14.31 -28.67
C THR A 16 43.66 -14.11 -29.31
N SER A 17 43.75 -13.46 -30.48
CA SER A 17 45.04 -13.17 -31.12
C SER A 17 45.82 -12.04 -30.44
N VAL A 18 45.19 -11.27 -29.54
CA VAL A 18 45.83 -10.18 -28.81
C VAL A 18 45.63 -10.39 -27.30
N PRO A 19 46.63 -10.91 -26.57
CA PRO A 19 46.47 -11.35 -25.18
C PRO A 19 46.11 -10.21 -24.21
N LYS A 20 46.49 -8.96 -24.50
CA LYS A 20 46.11 -7.78 -23.69
C LYS A 20 44.59 -7.56 -23.63
N TYR A 21 43.89 -7.70 -24.77
CA TYR A 21 42.44 -7.52 -24.82
C TYR A 21 41.68 -8.65 -24.11
N ASP A 22 42.17 -9.89 -24.24
CA ASP A 22 41.60 -11.06 -23.55
C ASP A 22 41.71 -10.94 -22.02
N ILE A 23 42.85 -10.46 -21.50
CA ILE A 23 43.04 -10.22 -20.05
C ILE A 23 42.15 -9.09 -19.55
N LEU A 24 42.03 -8.00 -20.31
CA LEU A 24 41.26 -6.83 -19.91
C LEU A 24 39.76 -7.13 -19.84
N LEU A 25 39.19 -7.79 -20.86
CA LEU A 25 37.77 -8.17 -20.86
C LEU A 25 37.45 -9.18 -19.75
N HIS A 26 38.35 -10.14 -19.50
CA HIS A 26 38.20 -11.14 -18.45
C HIS A 26 38.18 -10.49 -17.04
N ARG A 27 39.08 -9.53 -16.81
CA ARG A 27 39.10 -8.75 -15.57
C ARG A 27 37.85 -7.89 -15.43
N PHE A 28 37.43 -7.21 -16.49
CA PHE A 28 36.21 -6.41 -16.50
C PHE A 28 34.98 -7.22 -16.09
N ILE A 29 34.73 -8.37 -16.72
CA ILE A 29 33.57 -9.24 -16.39
C ILE A 29 33.66 -9.73 -14.93
N THR A 30 34.85 -10.09 -14.46
CA THR A 30 35.04 -10.54 -13.07
C THR A 30 34.74 -9.41 -12.07
N VAL A 31 35.14 -8.18 -12.36
CA VAL A 31 34.84 -7.00 -11.54
C VAL A 31 33.33 -6.74 -11.51
N VAL A 32 32.66 -6.73 -12.67
CA VAL A 32 31.20 -6.54 -12.74
C VAL A 32 30.45 -7.59 -11.93
N LEU A 33 30.82 -8.87 -12.06
CA LEU A 33 30.23 -9.94 -11.27
C LEU A 33 30.43 -9.76 -9.76
N THR A 34 31.62 -9.30 -9.35
CA THR A 34 31.94 -9.05 -7.93
C THR A 34 31.15 -7.87 -7.39
N VAL A 35 31.04 -6.79 -8.16
CA VAL A 35 30.23 -5.61 -7.80
C VAL A 35 28.75 -6.00 -7.66
N ASN A 36 28.18 -6.74 -8.61
CA ASN A 36 26.80 -7.23 -8.49
C ASN A 36 26.59 -8.07 -7.24
N MET A 37 27.54 -8.95 -6.91
CA MET A 37 27.46 -9.78 -5.71
C MET A 37 27.46 -8.92 -4.44
N ILE A 38 28.33 -7.91 -4.37
CA ILE A 38 28.38 -6.97 -3.23
C ILE A 38 27.07 -6.20 -3.12
N LEU A 39 26.53 -5.69 -4.23
CA LEU A 39 25.26 -4.95 -4.24
C LEU A 39 24.08 -5.84 -3.80
N ILE A 40 23.99 -7.07 -4.31
CA ILE A 40 22.95 -8.01 -3.89
C ILE A 40 23.09 -8.36 -2.40
N LEU A 41 24.31 -8.58 -1.92
CA LEU A 41 24.56 -8.86 -0.51
C LEU A 41 24.17 -7.67 0.37
N TYR A 42 24.53 -6.45 -0.04
CA TYR A 42 24.14 -5.23 0.64
C TYR A 42 22.62 -5.09 0.69
N ALA A 43 21.92 -5.22 -0.44
CA ALA A 43 20.45 -5.16 -0.48
C ALA A 43 19.83 -6.13 0.52
N LEU A 44 20.27 -7.39 0.49
CA LEU A 44 19.70 -8.41 1.35
C LEU A 44 20.02 -8.19 2.83
N ILE A 45 21.22 -7.72 3.18
CA ILE A 45 21.58 -7.35 4.56
C ILE A 45 20.74 -6.15 5.00
N SER A 46 20.63 -5.10 4.18
CA SER A 46 19.85 -3.91 4.51
C SER A 46 18.37 -4.21 4.69
N VAL A 47 17.78 -5.05 3.82
CA VAL A 47 16.39 -5.50 3.99
C VAL A 47 16.24 -6.34 5.26
N THR A 48 17.13 -7.30 5.52
CA THR A 48 17.07 -8.16 6.72
C THR A 48 17.20 -7.32 7.99
N PHE A 49 18.15 -6.38 8.01
CA PHE A 49 18.39 -5.49 9.14
C PHE A 49 17.23 -4.50 9.32
N GLY A 50 16.76 -3.87 8.25
CA GLY A 50 15.62 -2.97 8.25
C GLY A 50 14.35 -3.65 8.76
N MET A 51 14.03 -4.83 8.25
CA MET A 51 12.91 -5.64 8.74
C MET A 51 13.05 -5.97 10.23
N THR A 52 14.24 -6.37 10.67
CA THR A 52 14.48 -6.68 12.10
C THR A 52 14.29 -5.44 12.99
N LEU A 53 14.76 -4.27 12.54
CA LEU A 53 14.54 -3.01 13.23
C LEU A 53 13.07 -2.58 13.24
N SER A 54 12.32 -2.90 12.18
CA SER A 54 10.87 -2.70 12.10
C SER A 54 10.05 -3.76 12.86
N GLY A 55 10.67 -4.53 13.75
CA GLY A 55 9.98 -5.48 14.63
C GLY A 55 9.72 -6.86 14.03
N VAL A 56 10.26 -7.19 12.85
CA VAL A 56 10.13 -8.53 12.28
C VAL A 56 11.03 -9.51 13.04
N GLY A 57 10.45 -10.55 13.63
CA GLY A 57 11.20 -11.53 14.42
C GLY A 57 12.27 -12.27 13.61
N PHE A 58 13.27 -12.83 14.29
CA PHE A 58 14.35 -13.61 13.64
C PHE A 58 13.82 -14.83 12.86
N VAL A 59 12.71 -15.43 13.31
CA VAL A 59 12.04 -16.54 12.62
C VAL A 59 11.34 -16.06 11.33
N ASP A 60 10.92 -14.81 11.28
CA ASP A 60 10.21 -14.21 10.13
C ASP A 60 11.20 -13.62 9.10
N SER A 61 12.44 -13.31 9.50
CA SER A 61 13.53 -13.00 8.55
C SER A 61 14.25 -14.23 8.01
N LEU A 62 13.90 -15.42 8.53
CA LEU A 62 14.50 -16.71 8.18
C LEU A 62 14.43 -17.02 6.68
N PRO A 63 13.38 -16.65 5.91
CA PRO A 63 13.34 -16.91 4.47
C PRO A 63 14.37 -16.07 3.73
N LEU A 64 14.50 -14.78 4.07
CA LEU A 64 15.58 -13.92 3.58
C LEU A 64 16.95 -14.52 3.93
N ALA A 65 17.17 -14.96 5.17
CA ALA A 65 18.41 -15.62 5.59
C ALA A 65 18.70 -16.91 4.79
N LEU A 66 17.67 -17.71 4.51
CA LEU A 66 17.74 -18.91 3.70
C LEU A 66 17.95 -18.63 2.20
N TYR A 67 17.65 -17.42 1.71
CA TYR A 67 18.04 -16.96 0.37
C TYR A 67 19.45 -16.36 0.31
N ILE A 68 19.87 -15.68 1.38
CA ILE A 68 21.20 -15.07 1.49
C ILE A 68 22.27 -16.15 1.58
N LEU A 69 22.11 -17.12 2.47
CA LEU A 69 23.14 -18.12 2.77
C LEU A 69 23.59 -18.91 1.53
N PRO A 70 22.68 -19.42 0.66
CA PRO A 70 23.07 -20.11 -0.56
C PRO A 70 23.70 -19.15 -1.57
N MET A 71 23.21 -17.92 -1.69
CA MET A 71 23.79 -16.91 -2.59
C MET A 71 25.21 -16.53 -2.18
N MET A 72 25.49 -16.40 -0.87
CA MET A 72 26.83 -16.19 -0.33
C MET A 72 27.81 -17.32 -0.64
N ILE A 73 27.32 -18.54 -0.89
CA ILE A 73 28.15 -19.69 -1.22
C ILE A 73 28.26 -19.85 -2.75
N ILE A 74 27.14 -19.75 -3.46
CA ILE A 74 27.02 -20.04 -4.90
C ILE A 74 27.70 -18.96 -5.74
N LEU A 75 27.45 -17.68 -5.45
CA LEU A 75 27.98 -16.59 -6.28
C LEU A 75 29.51 -16.53 -6.27
N PRO A 76 30.20 -16.62 -5.12
CA PRO A 76 31.68 -16.67 -5.12
C PRO A 76 32.24 -17.88 -5.85
N ILE A 77 31.58 -19.05 -5.77
CA ILE A 77 32.01 -20.26 -6.49
C ILE A 77 31.86 -20.08 -8.00
N MET A 78 30.76 -19.48 -8.45
CA MET A 78 30.52 -19.17 -9.86
C MET A 78 31.53 -18.16 -10.41
N ILE A 79 31.81 -17.10 -9.66
CA ILE A 79 32.81 -16.07 -10.00
C ILE A 79 34.21 -16.70 -10.04
N ARG A 80 34.56 -17.55 -9.07
CA ARG A 80 35.84 -18.26 -9.04
C ARG A 80 36.00 -19.23 -10.21
N SER A 81 34.94 -19.95 -10.59
CA SER A 81 34.95 -20.84 -11.76
C SER A 81 35.12 -20.02 -13.05
N TYR A 82 34.48 -18.85 -13.17
CA TYR A 82 34.76 -17.95 -14.29
C TYR A 82 36.24 -17.52 -14.30
N TYR A 83 36.73 -17.01 -13.17
CA TYR A 83 38.06 -16.45 -13.04
C TYR A 83 39.17 -17.47 -13.39
N ARG A 84 39.06 -18.71 -12.88
CA ARG A 84 40.06 -19.77 -13.09
C ARG A 84 39.85 -20.56 -14.38
N GLU A 85 38.60 -20.88 -14.73
CA GLU A 85 38.29 -21.92 -15.74
C GLU A 85 37.62 -21.34 -17.01
N ARG A 86 37.23 -20.06 -16.99
CA ARG A 86 36.54 -19.33 -18.08
C ARG A 86 35.22 -19.99 -18.51
N THR A 87 34.52 -20.61 -17.57
CA THR A 87 33.20 -21.25 -17.75
C THR A 87 32.11 -20.18 -17.76
N ALA A 88 31.43 -20.07 -18.90
CA ALA A 88 30.58 -18.92 -19.18
C ALA A 88 29.09 -19.12 -18.90
N ALA A 89 28.61 -20.38 -18.92
CA ALA A 89 27.17 -20.66 -18.95
C ALA A 89 26.42 -20.10 -17.74
N TRP A 90 26.86 -20.42 -16.52
CA TRP A 90 26.21 -19.96 -15.29
C TRP A 90 26.37 -18.46 -15.05
N ASN A 91 27.55 -17.90 -15.32
CA ASN A 91 27.80 -16.47 -15.19
C ASN A 91 27.04 -15.63 -16.22
N PHE A 92 26.77 -16.19 -17.41
CA PHE A 92 25.93 -15.55 -18.42
C PHE A 92 24.46 -15.49 -17.98
N VAL A 93 23.93 -16.59 -17.44
CA VAL A 93 22.56 -16.63 -16.89
C VAL A 93 22.44 -15.64 -15.72
N PHE A 94 23.38 -15.69 -14.77
CA PHE A 94 23.39 -14.76 -13.64
C PHE A 94 23.45 -13.30 -14.07
N LEU A 95 24.37 -12.93 -14.97
CA LEU A 95 24.43 -11.55 -15.49
C LEU A 95 23.17 -11.15 -16.25
N THR A 96 22.52 -12.07 -16.96
CA THR A 96 21.27 -11.78 -17.66
C THR A 96 20.15 -11.49 -16.66
N VAL A 97 20.04 -12.30 -15.60
CA VAL A 97 19.11 -12.05 -14.49
C VAL A 97 19.42 -10.71 -13.80
N CYS A 98 20.69 -10.43 -13.50
CA CYS A 98 21.10 -9.14 -12.94
C CYS A 98 20.80 -7.97 -13.89
N THR A 99 20.98 -8.12 -15.20
CA THR A 99 20.63 -7.08 -16.18
C THR A 99 19.13 -6.79 -16.15
N VAL A 100 18.28 -7.82 -16.13
CA VAL A 100 16.82 -7.63 -16.03
C VAL A 100 16.48 -6.95 -14.69
N PHE A 101 17.02 -7.45 -13.58
CA PHE A 101 16.78 -6.89 -12.25
C PHE A 101 17.25 -5.43 -12.12
N PHE A 102 18.49 -5.12 -12.49
CA PHE A 102 19.00 -3.75 -12.47
C PHE A 102 18.34 -2.87 -13.52
N SER A 103 17.79 -3.42 -14.61
CA SER A 103 16.99 -2.60 -15.54
C SER A 103 15.71 -2.12 -14.87
N MET A 104 15.03 -3.00 -14.12
CA MET A 104 13.86 -2.64 -13.32
C MET A 104 14.25 -1.63 -12.22
N LEU A 105 15.35 -1.85 -11.50
CA LEU A 105 15.80 -0.92 -10.43
C LEU A 105 16.41 0.39 -10.94
N SER A 106 16.97 0.43 -12.15
CA SER A 106 17.53 1.67 -12.73
C SER A 106 16.47 2.73 -13.02
N LEU A 107 15.20 2.32 -13.05
CA LEU A 107 14.05 3.21 -13.13
C LEU A 107 13.81 3.96 -11.81
N LEU A 108 14.27 3.41 -10.69
CA LEU A 108 14.11 3.95 -9.34
C LEU A 108 15.29 4.84 -8.94
N VAL A 109 16.50 4.29 -9.01
CA VAL A 109 17.72 4.97 -8.54
C VAL A 109 18.66 5.18 -9.72
N ARG A 110 18.95 6.45 -10.06
CA ARG A 110 19.74 6.80 -11.26
C ARG A 110 21.12 6.14 -11.29
N GLY A 111 21.74 5.89 -10.12
CA GLY A 111 23.01 5.18 -10.02
C GLY A 111 22.99 3.75 -10.58
N PHE A 112 21.85 3.06 -10.57
CA PHE A 112 21.73 1.72 -11.15
C PHE A 112 21.78 1.70 -12.68
N ALA A 113 21.55 2.82 -13.36
CA ALA A 113 21.77 2.91 -14.82
C ALA A 113 23.24 2.62 -15.19
N ILE A 114 24.18 3.04 -14.34
CA ILE A 114 25.61 2.76 -14.52
C ILE A 114 25.86 1.25 -14.38
N CYS A 115 25.29 0.63 -13.36
CA CYS A 115 25.39 -0.82 -13.13
C CYS A 115 24.74 -1.62 -14.28
N LEU A 116 23.60 -1.16 -14.80
CA LEU A 116 22.92 -1.76 -15.95
C LEU A 116 23.82 -1.73 -17.20
N VAL A 117 24.41 -0.59 -17.53
CA VAL A 117 25.30 -0.45 -18.69
C VAL A 117 26.50 -1.40 -18.57
N PHE A 118 27.15 -1.46 -17.41
CA PHE A 118 28.26 -2.38 -17.19
C PHE A 118 27.82 -3.85 -17.29
N ASN A 119 26.62 -4.19 -16.81
CA ASN A 119 26.05 -5.52 -16.93
C ASN A 119 25.75 -5.91 -18.38
N ILE A 120 25.16 -5.03 -19.18
CA ILE A 120 24.91 -5.25 -20.61
C ILE A 120 26.24 -5.49 -21.34
N ILE A 121 27.24 -4.62 -21.11
CA ILE A 121 28.58 -4.77 -21.70
C ILE A 121 29.19 -6.11 -21.28
N ALA A 122 29.05 -6.52 -20.02
CA ALA A 122 29.54 -7.79 -19.51
C ALA A 122 28.83 -8.99 -20.17
N VAL A 123 27.49 -8.99 -20.28
CA VAL A 123 26.71 -10.06 -20.95
C VAL A 123 27.15 -10.24 -22.40
N VAL A 124 27.22 -9.14 -23.16
CA VAL A 124 27.65 -9.15 -24.56
C VAL A 124 29.08 -9.67 -24.69
N SER A 125 29.98 -9.18 -23.84
CA SER A 125 31.38 -9.61 -23.77
C SER A 125 31.51 -11.11 -23.47
N LEU A 126 30.72 -11.62 -22.51
CA LEU A 126 30.69 -13.02 -22.09
C LEU A 126 30.09 -13.92 -23.19
N PHE A 127 29.09 -13.45 -23.94
CA PHE A 127 28.56 -14.15 -25.10
C PHE A 127 29.63 -14.38 -26.18
N PHE A 128 30.43 -13.35 -26.47
CA PHE A 128 31.47 -13.43 -27.49
C PHE A 128 32.69 -14.27 -27.05
N MET A 129 33.15 -14.11 -25.82
CA MET A 129 34.37 -14.76 -25.32
C MET A 129 34.14 -16.12 -24.65
N GLY A 130 32.99 -16.29 -24.01
CA GLY A 130 32.71 -17.38 -23.10
C GLY A 130 32.66 -18.76 -23.75
N ARG A 131 33.22 -19.76 -23.07
CA ARG A 131 32.94 -21.17 -23.36
C ARG A 131 31.61 -21.53 -22.71
N VAL A 132 30.53 -21.48 -23.50
CA VAL A 132 29.14 -21.80 -23.06
C VAL A 132 28.94 -23.32 -22.92
N ARG A 133 29.93 -24.15 -23.25
CA ARG A 133 29.86 -25.58 -22.97
C ARG A 133 30.25 -25.85 -21.52
N PRO A 134 29.36 -26.40 -20.68
CA PRO A 134 29.77 -26.94 -19.39
C PRO A 134 30.84 -28.03 -19.64
N LYS A 135 31.93 -27.99 -18.86
CA LYS A 135 32.92 -29.07 -18.85
C LYS A 135 32.46 -30.10 -17.80
N GLY A 136 32.19 -31.32 -18.26
CA GLY A 136 31.84 -32.45 -17.40
C GLY A 136 30.83 -33.35 -18.10
N ARG A 137 31.01 -34.67 -18.01
CA ARG A 137 29.94 -35.63 -18.34
C ARG A 137 28.99 -35.68 -17.14
N LEU A 138 27.70 -35.93 -17.34
CA LEU A 138 26.74 -36.18 -16.24
C LEU A 138 27.23 -37.29 -15.29
N ARG A 139 28.08 -38.19 -15.80
CA ARG A 139 28.75 -39.26 -15.06
C ARG A 139 29.88 -38.80 -14.12
N ASP A 140 30.44 -37.62 -14.35
CA ASP A 140 31.46 -36.97 -13.50
C ASP A 140 30.82 -36.08 -12.42
N ALA A 141 29.49 -35.93 -12.42
CA ALA A 141 28.74 -35.28 -11.36
C ALA A 141 28.77 -36.19 -10.12
N GLY A 142 29.89 -36.14 -9.39
CA GLY A 142 30.10 -36.95 -8.20
C GLY A 142 29.11 -36.62 -7.07
N LYS A 143 29.21 -37.36 -5.96
CA LYS A 143 28.37 -37.23 -4.75
C LYS A 143 28.16 -35.78 -4.28
N LYS A 144 29.14 -34.89 -4.51
CA LYS A 144 29.07 -33.45 -4.18
C LYS A 144 28.00 -32.70 -4.99
N VAL A 145 27.80 -33.04 -6.27
CA VAL A 145 26.78 -32.41 -7.13
C VAL A 145 25.38 -32.89 -6.75
N ILE A 146 25.23 -34.17 -6.38
CA ILE A 146 23.96 -34.72 -5.87
C ILE A 146 23.61 -34.09 -4.52
N ALA A 147 24.56 -34.03 -3.58
CA ALA A 147 24.36 -33.34 -2.30
C ALA A 147 24.03 -31.85 -2.51
N TYR A 148 24.63 -31.22 -3.52
CA TYR A 148 24.35 -29.84 -3.91
C TYR A 148 22.93 -29.67 -4.47
N PHE A 149 22.47 -30.53 -5.39
CA PHE A 149 21.09 -30.49 -5.87
C PHE A 149 20.08 -30.78 -4.76
N LEU A 150 20.39 -31.71 -3.85
CA LEU A 150 19.58 -31.97 -2.67
C LEU A 150 19.51 -30.74 -1.77
N PHE A 151 20.63 -30.06 -1.52
CA PHE A 151 20.67 -28.84 -0.72
C PHE A 151 19.86 -27.70 -1.37
N VAL A 152 20.04 -27.45 -2.67
CA VAL A 152 19.28 -26.43 -3.41
C VAL A 152 17.79 -26.76 -3.46
N ASN A 153 17.41 -28.04 -3.61
CA ASN A 153 16.00 -28.43 -3.55
C ASN A 153 15.42 -28.34 -2.13
N LEU A 154 16.18 -28.69 -1.09
CA LEU A 154 15.77 -28.50 0.32
C LEU A 154 15.59 -27.02 0.66
N LEU A 155 16.45 -26.15 0.13
CA LEU A 155 16.28 -24.70 0.20
C LEU A 155 15.05 -24.24 -0.59
N GLY A 156 14.81 -24.77 -1.78
CA GLY A 156 13.59 -24.51 -2.54
C GLY A 156 12.31 -24.96 -1.81
N LEU A 157 12.38 -26.07 -1.07
CA LEU A 157 11.29 -26.59 -0.23
C LEU A 157 11.11 -25.82 1.08
N SER A 158 12.15 -25.13 1.55
CA SER A 158 12.04 -24.26 2.73
C SER A 158 11.15 -23.04 2.47
N PHE A 159 10.96 -22.65 1.21
CA PHE A 159 10.13 -21.51 0.84
C PHE A 159 8.64 -21.71 1.13
N PRO A 160 7.96 -22.77 0.65
CA PRO A 160 6.58 -23.05 1.08
C PRO A 160 6.43 -23.19 2.59
N ILE A 161 7.39 -23.86 3.25
CA ILE A 161 7.38 -24.04 4.70
C ILE A 161 7.46 -22.69 5.40
N SER A 162 8.32 -21.80 4.93
CA SER A 162 8.42 -20.47 5.51
C SER A 162 7.19 -19.60 5.29
N ILE A 163 6.53 -19.72 4.14
CA ILE A 163 5.28 -18.99 3.88
C ILE A 163 4.20 -19.46 4.85
N VAL A 164 4.12 -20.77 5.08
CA VAL A 164 3.18 -21.34 6.06
C VAL A 164 3.52 -20.90 7.48
N LEU A 165 4.79 -20.93 7.88
CA LEU A 165 5.22 -20.50 9.22
C LEU A 165 5.00 -19.00 9.45
N MET A 166 5.28 -18.16 8.44
CA MET A 166 5.00 -16.71 8.47
C MET A 166 3.50 -16.42 8.61
N GLY A 167 2.64 -17.20 7.95
CA GLY A 167 1.19 -17.07 8.08
C GLY A 167 0.62 -17.61 9.38
N GLN A 168 1.38 -18.41 10.13
CA GLN A 168 0.94 -19.01 11.40
C GLN A 168 1.42 -18.23 12.63
N ASN A 169 2.54 -17.52 12.53
CA ASN A 169 3.05 -16.71 13.61
C ASN A 169 2.52 -15.27 13.51
N PRO A 170 1.90 -14.75 14.57
CA PRO A 170 1.44 -13.37 14.57
C PRO A 170 2.62 -12.40 14.58
N ILE A 171 2.54 -11.37 13.73
CA ILE A 171 3.45 -10.22 13.70
C ILE A 171 3.32 -9.43 14.99
N ALA A 172 2.07 -9.22 15.38
CA ALA A 172 1.71 -8.44 16.54
C ALA A 172 0.45 -9.02 17.17
N THR A 173 0.39 -8.89 18.48
CA THR A 173 -0.81 -9.18 19.25
C THR A 173 -1.03 -8.00 20.18
N THR A 174 -2.13 -7.29 19.99
CA THR A 174 -2.44 -6.07 20.74
C THR A 174 -3.57 -6.37 21.73
N PRO A 175 -3.41 -6.07 23.02
CA PRO A 175 -4.46 -6.27 23.99
C PRO A 175 -5.55 -5.20 23.82
N VAL A 176 -6.81 -5.61 23.90
CA VAL A 176 -7.95 -4.69 23.90
C VAL A 176 -8.34 -4.42 25.35
N THR A 177 -8.05 -3.21 25.84
CA THR A 177 -8.34 -2.82 27.23
C THR A 177 -9.61 -1.98 27.36
N GLU A 178 -9.99 -1.28 26.30
CA GLU A 178 -11.15 -0.39 26.26
C GLU A 178 -11.97 -0.66 25.00
N ILE A 179 -13.24 -0.30 25.02
CA ILE A 179 -14.13 -0.49 23.88
C ILE A 179 -14.15 0.83 23.10
N PRO A 180 -13.82 0.82 21.80
CA PRO A 180 -13.80 2.05 21.02
C PRO A 180 -15.20 2.61 20.83
N GLU A 181 -15.24 3.88 20.49
CA GLU A 181 -16.38 4.46 19.83
C GLU A 181 -16.48 3.92 18.40
N ILE A 182 -17.56 3.20 18.10
CA ILE A 182 -17.79 2.60 16.78
C ILE A 182 -18.91 3.34 16.07
N ARG A 183 -18.57 3.98 14.95
CA ARG A 183 -19.51 4.61 14.03
C ARG A 183 -19.79 3.68 12.85
N LEU A 184 -21.06 3.53 12.49
CA LEU A 184 -21.50 2.77 11.33
C LEU A 184 -21.83 3.76 10.21
N SER A 185 -21.10 3.68 9.10
CA SER A 185 -21.33 4.61 8.00
C SER A 185 -22.57 4.24 7.19
N VAL A 186 -23.38 5.25 6.87
CA VAL A 186 -24.58 5.16 6.05
C VAL A 186 -24.33 5.96 4.77
N PRO A 187 -23.92 5.31 3.68
CA PRO A 187 -23.78 5.96 2.39
C PRO A 187 -25.15 6.36 1.85
N LEU A 188 -25.33 7.64 1.59
CA LEU A 188 -26.58 8.22 1.08
C LEU A 188 -26.59 8.36 -0.44
N ALA A 189 -25.44 8.11 -1.08
CA ALA A 189 -25.25 8.03 -2.52
C ALA A 189 -24.43 6.79 -2.87
N ASN A 190 -24.11 6.61 -4.16
CA ASN A 190 -23.07 5.68 -4.59
C ASN A 190 -21.72 6.41 -4.59
N PHE A 191 -20.69 5.73 -4.08
CA PHE A 191 -19.31 6.23 -4.02
C PHE A 191 -18.41 5.26 -4.80
N ASP A 192 -17.51 4.57 -4.10
CA ASP A 192 -16.67 3.53 -4.69
C ASP A 192 -17.46 2.26 -5.08
N TYR A 193 -18.63 2.04 -4.46
CA TYR A 193 -19.49 0.88 -4.69
C TYR A 193 -20.96 1.28 -4.87
N PRO A 194 -21.77 0.44 -5.54
CA PRO A 194 -23.22 0.60 -5.55
C PRO A 194 -23.79 0.18 -4.20
N TYR A 195 -24.41 1.12 -3.47
CA TYR A 195 -25.03 0.83 -2.18
C TYR A 195 -26.54 0.67 -2.30
N GLN A 196 -27.07 -0.26 -1.49
CA GLN A 196 -28.50 -0.32 -1.26
C GLN A 196 -28.91 0.82 -0.31
N ASN A 197 -29.97 1.52 -0.66
CA ASN A 197 -30.53 2.56 0.19
C ASN A 197 -31.16 1.92 1.44
N VAL A 198 -30.64 2.25 2.62
CA VAL A 198 -31.22 1.87 3.91
C VAL A 198 -32.01 3.05 4.47
N THR A 199 -33.26 2.79 4.86
CA THR A 199 -34.12 3.79 5.48
C THR A 199 -34.03 3.74 7.02
N PRO A 200 -34.13 4.89 7.70
CA PRO A 200 -34.04 4.98 9.16
C PRO A 200 -35.32 4.48 9.84
N THR A 201 -35.54 3.18 9.86
CA THR A 201 -36.71 2.59 10.54
C THR A 201 -36.55 2.66 12.07
N PRO A 202 -37.65 2.74 12.85
CA PRO A 202 -37.59 2.73 14.30
C PRO A 202 -36.82 1.54 14.89
N GLN A 203 -36.97 0.36 14.27
CA GLN A 203 -36.27 -0.85 14.69
C GLN A 203 -34.76 -0.70 14.50
N LEU A 204 -34.31 -0.27 13.32
CA LEU A 204 -32.88 -0.08 13.03
C LEU A 204 -32.23 0.93 13.99
N LEU A 205 -32.89 2.07 14.23
CA LEU A 205 -32.37 3.10 15.14
C LEU A 205 -32.34 2.59 16.59
N SER A 206 -33.36 1.84 17.02
CA SER A 206 -33.37 1.19 18.33
C SER A 206 -32.23 0.18 18.47
N ASP A 207 -31.94 -0.60 17.43
CA ASP A 207 -30.87 -1.61 17.44
C ASP A 207 -29.49 -0.94 17.47
N VAL A 208 -29.27 0.14 16.72
CA VAL A 208 -28.04 0.95 16.77
C VAL A 208 -27.83 1.50 18.18
N LEU A 209 -28.86 2.12 18.77
CA LEU A 209 -28.78 2.72 20.10
C LEU A 209 -28.54 1.67 21.20
N THR A 210 -29.27 0.56 21.17
CA THR A 210 -29.20 -0.50 22.20
C THR A 210 -27.83 -1.18 22.22
N ASN A 211 -27.19 -1.31 21.06
CA ASN A 211 -25.84 -1.87 20.94
C ASN A 211 -24.73 -0.83 21.16
N GLY A 212 -25.07 0.43 21.46
CA GLY A 212 -24.10 1.49 21.73
C GLY A 212 -23.27 1.90 20.51
N PHE A 213 -23.85 1.77 19.31
CA PHE A 213 -23.21 2.24 18.07
C PHE A 213 -23.65 3.67 17.74
N TYR A 214 -22.80 4.33 16.97
CA TYR A 214 -23.00 5.68 16.45
C TYR A 214 -23.17 5.63 14.94
N LEU A 215 -23.57 6.74 14.31
CA LEU A 215 -23.78 6.80 12.87
C LEU A 215 -22.84 7.82 12.21
N ASP A 216 -22.39 7.52 11.00
CA ASP A 216 -21.74 8.47 10.11
C ASP A 216 -22.57 8.60 8.83
N LEU A 217 -23.21 9.73 8.59
CA LEU A 217 -24.03 9.95 7.40
C LEU A 217 -23.15 10.48 6.27
N HIS A 218 -22.96 9.68 5.23
CA HIS A 218 -22.01 9.98 4.16
C HIS A 218 -22.72 10.49 2.92
N VAL A 219 -22.45 11.75 2.56
CA VAL A 219 -23.19 12.56 1.58
C VAL A 219 -22.31 12.85 0.37
N LEU A 220 -22.84 12.60 -0.83
CA LEU A 220 -22.25 13.09 -2.07
C LEU A 220 -22.78 14.50 -2.38
N GLU A 221 -21.89 15.47 -2.46
CA GLU A 221 -22.23 16.90 -2.46
C GLU A 221 -23.02 17.36 -3.69
N ASN A 222 -22.73 16.80 -4.87
CA ASN A 222 -23.39 17.16 -6.11
C ASN A 222 -24.68 16.36 -6.39
N ASP A 223 -25.03 15.40 -5.52
CA ASP A 223 -26.22 14.56 -5.71
C ASP A 223 -27.40 15.02 -4.85
N THR A 224 -28.42 15.57 -5.53
CA THR A 224 -29.69 15.97 -4.90
C THR A 224 -30.38 14.82 -4.17
N SER A 225 -30.22 13.57 -4.63
CA SER A 225 -30.84 12.40 -3.99
C SER A 225 -30.19 12.12 -2.64
N SER A 226 -28.86 12.22 -2.56
CA SER A 226 -28.07 12.14 -1.32
C SER A 226 -28.57 13.12 -0.26
N TRP A 227 -28.75 14.39 -0.63
CA TRP A 227 -29.28 15.43 0.27
C TRP A 227 -30.71 15.13 0.75
N SER A 228 -31.58 14.67 -0.15
CA SER A 228 -32.96 14.29 0.24
C SER A 228 -33.01 13.12 1.24
N ARG A 229 -32.09 12.15 1.09
CA ARG A 229 -31.93 11.03 2.02
C ARG A 229 -31.32 11.48 3.34
N LEU A 230 -30.33 12.39 3.31
CA LEU A 230 -29.77 13.01 4.50
C LEU A 230 -30.88 13.65 5.33
N ARG A 231 -31.74 14.46 4.71
CA ARG A 231 -32.87 15.08 5.40
C ARG A 231 -33.78 14.07 6.08
N SER A 232 -34.06 12.95 5.40
CA SER A 232 -34.89 11.87 5.94
C SER A 232 -34.25 11.23 7.18
N TRP A 233 -32.93 10.99 7.14
CA TRP A 233 -32.16 10.50 8.28
C TRP A 233 -32.13 11.51 9.43
N LEU A 234 -31.86 12.78 9.16
CA LEU A 234 -31.82 13.83 10.18
C LEU A 234 -33.16 13.99 10.91
N LEU A 235 -34.28 13.92 10.19
CA LEU A 235 -35.62 13.99 10.79
C LEU A 235 -35.88 12.80 11.72
N ALA A 236 -35.51 11.58 11.29
CA ALA A 236 -35.66 10.39 12.11
C ALA A 236 -34.75 10.43 13.35
N LEU A 237 -33.48 10.82 13.20
CA LEU A 237 -32.53 10.97 14.30
C LEU A 237 -32.90 12.07 15.30
N ASN A 238 -33.77 12.99 14.93
CA ASN A 238 -34.26 14.00 15.87
C ASN A 238 -35.14 13.40 16.98
N GLU A 239 -35.68 12.20 16.77
CA GLU A 239 -36.48 11.47 17.75
C GLU A 239 -35.63 10.51 18.62
N TYR A 240 -34.35 10.31 18.28
CA TYR A 240 -33.45 9.38 18.95
C TYR A 240 -32.21 10.10 19.46
N ALA A 241 -31.76 9.78 20.68
CA ALA A 241 -30.53 10.35 21.25
C ALA A 241 -29.25 9.64 20.74
N ILE A 242 -29.19 9.33 19.45
CA ILE A 242 -28.01 8.70 18.81
C ILE A 242 -27.08 9.83 18.37
N LEU A 243 -25.81 9.80 18.80
CA LEU A 243 -24.80 10.72 18.28
C LEU A 243 -24.40 10.29 16.87
N TYR A 244 -24.14 11.28 16.02
CA TYR A 244 -23.80 11.04 14.64
C TYR A 244 -22.83 12.09 14.08
N SER A 245 -22.04 11.69 13.10
CA SER A 245 -21.22 12.55 12.26
C SER A 245 -21.79 12.65 10.85
N ILE A 246 -21.32 13.64 10.08
CA ILE A 246 -21.62 13.74 8.65
C ILE A 246 -20.29 13.79 7.90
N THR A 247 -20.11 12.91 6.93
CA THR A 247 -19.00 12.97 5.99
C THR A 247 -19.50 13.58 4.68
N LEU A 248 -18.93 14.71 4.26
CA LEU A 248 -19.20 15.36 2.98
C LEU A 248 -18.13 14.97 1.98
N THR A 249 -18.54 14.45 0.83
CA THR A 249 -17.64 14.04 -0.24
C THR A 249 -17.97 14.78 -1.52
N ALA A 250 -16.99 15.54 -1.99
CA ALA A 250 -17.00 16.12 -3.32
C ALA A 250 -16.92 15.01 -4.37
N ASP A 251 -17.62 15.17 -5.50
CA ASP A 251 -17.47 14.28 -6.66
C ASP A 251 -16.15 14.57 -7.39
N ARG A 252 -15.08 14.12 -6.76
CA ARG A 252 -13.71 14.35 -7.21
C ARG A 252 -13.46 13.70 -8.57
N ALA A 253 -14.09 12.57 -8.87
CA ALA A 253 -14.01 11.92 -10.17
C ALA A 253 -14.57 12.82 -11.29
N SER A 254 -15.73 13.44 -11.06
CA SER A 254 -16.28 14.41 -12.02
C SER A 254 -15.42 15.66 -12.17
N LEU A 255 -14.74 16.11 -11.11
CA LEU A 255 -13.87 17.29 -11.15
C LEU A 255 -12.53 17.01 -11.87
N ALA A 256 -11.98 15.80 -11.71
CA ALA A 256 -10.72 15.38 -12.33
C ALA A 256 -10.87 15.01 -13.82
N GLY A 257 -12.04 14.51 -14.23
CA GLY A 257 -12.34 14.07 -15.60
C GLY A 257 -12.03 12.57 -15.86
N GLU A 258 -12.34 12.09 -17.07
CA GLU A 258 -12.34 10.65 -17.42
C GLU A 258 -10.94 10.00 -17.55
N ASP A 259 -9.87 10.77 -17.74
CA ASP A 259 -8.48 10.27 -17.84
C ASP A 259 -7.50 11.29 -17.23
N PRO A 260 -7.36 11.33 -15.90
CA PRO A 260 -6.52 12.34 -15.25
C PRO A 260 -5.04 12.10 -15.58
N GLN A 261 -4.47 12.92 -16.47
CA GLN A 261 -3.01 12.98 -16.68
C GLN A 261 -2.27 13.56 -15.46
N THR A 262 -3.00 14.18 -14.54
CA THR A 262 -2.53 14.75 -13.27
C THR A 262 -3.53 14.39 -12.18
N LEU A 263 -3.06 13.79 -11.09
CA LEU A 263 -3.87 13.34 -9.95
C LEU A 263 -4.24 14.47 -8.98
N ALA A 264 -3.54 15.61 -9.05
CA ALA A 264 -3.79 16.76 -8.18
C ALA A 264 -3.17 18.02 -8.77
N THR A 265 -3.98 18.89 -9.37
CA THR A 265 -3.59 20.26 -9.71
C THR A 265 -4.05 21.21 -8.61
N THR A 266 -3.41 22.38 -8.51
CA THR A 266 -3.85 23.41 -7.55
C THR A 266 -5.33 23.77 -7.77
N GLU A 267 -5.74 23.89 -9.03
CA GLU A 267 -7.10 24.27 -9.42
C GLU A 267 -8.13 23.18 -9.06
N LEU A 268 -7.78 21.90 -9.25
CA LEU A 268 -8.64 20.77 -8.85
C LEU A 268 -8.86 20.77 -7.34
N LEU A 269 -7.78 20.92 -6.57
CA LEU A 269 -7.85 20.92 -5.11
C LEU A 269 -8.61 22.13 -4.57
N GLU A 270 -8.41 23.32 -5.13
CA GLU A 270 -9.22 24.51 -4.79
C GLU A 270 -10.70 24.30 -5.11
N ALA A 271 -11.03 23.67 -6.24
CA ALA A 271 -12.41 23.34 -6.59
C ALA A 271 -13.04 22.35 -5.60
N ILE A 272 -12.27 21.37 -5.09
CA ILE A 272 -12.72 20.45 -4.03
C ILE A 272 -13.01 21.22 -2.74
N TYR A 273 -12.09 22.08 -2.29
CA TYR A 273 -12.33 22.92 -1.11
C TYR A 273 -13.54 23.84 -1.29
N GLU A 274 -13.73 24.43 -2.47
CA GLU A 274 -14.90 25.26 -2.76
C GLU A 274 -16.21 24.45 -2.76
N SER A 275 -16.18 23.20 -3.25
CA SER A 275 -17.31 22.27 -3.16
C SER A 275 -17.70 22.00 -1.71
N HIS A 276 -16.71 21.64 -0.86
CA HIS A 276 -16.89 21.44 0.58
C HIS A 276 -17.47 22.67 1.28
N ARG A 277 -17.03 23.88 0.91
CA ARG A 277 -17.57 25.15 1.47
C ARG A 277 -19.04 25.34 1.12
N ASN A 278 -19.41 25.10 -0.13
CA ASN A 278 -20.78 25.23 -0.60
C ASN A 278 -21.69 24.16 0.05
N ALA A 279 -21.19 22.93 0.16
CA ALA A 279 -21.89 21.83 0.83
C ALA A 279 -22.07 22.09 2.33
N LEU A 280 -21.06 22.61 3.02
CA LEU A 280 -21.17 23.03 4.42
C LEU A 280 -22.24 24.11 4.60
N SER A 281 -22.26 25.11 3.72
CA SER A 281 -23.29 26.16 3.75
C SER A 281 -24.70 25.58 3.55
N GLN A 282 -24.87 24.66 2.59
CA GLN A 282 -26.15 23.96 2.39
C GLN A 282 -26.54 23.13 3.62
N LEU A 283 -25.60 22.38 4.19
CA LEU A 283 -25.82 21.57 5.38
C LEU A 283 -26.31 22.42 6.55
N VAL A 284 -25.59 23.50 6.87
CA VAL A 284 -25.87 24.36 8.02
C VAL A 284 -27.17 25.14 7.85
N ASN A 285 -27.38 25.73 6.66
CA ASN A 285 -28.45 26.69 6.44
C ASN A 285 -29.76 26.04 5.98
N VAL A 286 -29.70 24.87 5.33
CA VAL A 286 -30.86 24.19 4.75
C VAL A 286 -31.15 22.91 5.49
N GLU A 287 -30.21 21.97 5.52
CA GLU A 287 -30.48 20.61 5.97
C GLU A 287 -30.59 20.47 7.48
N LEU A 288 -29.83 21.26 8.24
CA LEU A 288 -29.92 21.31 9.69
C LEU A 288 -30.99 22.31 10.19
N ALA A 289 -31.73 22.96 9.28
CA ALA A 289 -32.84 23.82 9.66
C ALA A 289 -33.93 22.99 10.37
N ASN A 290 -34.34 23.43 11.56
CA ASN A 290 -35.30 22.74 12.42
C ASN A 290 -34.85 21.36 12.93
N ILE A 291 -33.56 21.05 12.90
CA ILE A 291 -32.99 19.85 13.51
C ILE A 291 -32.42 20.23 14.89
N THR A 292 -32.90 19.54 15.93
CA THR A 292 -32.48 19.78 17.33
C THR A 292 -31.32 18.89 17.75
N ASN A 293 -31.28 17.63 17.32
CA ASN A 293 -30.13 16.75 17.48
C ASN A 293 -29.09 17.12 16.42
N ARG A 294 -28.07 17.91 16.77
CA ARG A 294 -27.03 18.38 15.83
C ARG A 294 -25.93 17.33 15.67
N PRO A 295 -25.23 17.29 14.51
CA PRO A 295 -24.10 16.38 14.35
C PRO A 295 -22.99 16.74 15.33
N GLU A 296 -22.25 15.73 15.82
CA GLU A 296 -21.09 15.93 16.68
C GLU A 296 -19.98 16.67 15.94
N PHE A 297 -19.69 16.23 14.71
CA PHE A 297 -18.75 16.89 13.80
C PHE A 297 -19.07 16.59 12.33
N VAL A 298 -18.44 17.36 11.45
CA VAL A 298 -18.47 17.18 9.99
C VAL A 298 -17.07 16.86 9.48
N LEU A 299 -16.92 15.79 8.70
CA LEU A 299 -15.67 15.45 8.02
C LEU A 299 -15.76 15.85 6.55
N PHE A 300 -14.72 16.51 6.05
CA PHE A 300 -14.53 16.77 4.63
C PHE A 300 -13.65 15.68 4.04
N ASP A 301 -14.20 14.95 3.07
CA ASP A 301 -13.47 13.89 2.38
C ASP A 301 -12.45 14.46 1.40
N MET A 302 -11.19 14.23 1.72
CA MET A 302 -10.03 14.64 0.95
C MET A 302 -9.30 13.44 0.32
N THR A 303 -9.91 12.26 0.37
CA THR A 303 -9.37 11.05 -0.23
C THR A 303 -9.37 11.13 -1.75
N LEU A 304 -8.58 10.28 -2.41
CA LEU A 304 -8.58 10.22 -3.87
C LEU A 304 -9.86 9.53 -4.33
N SER A 305 -10.33 9.81 -5.55
CA SER A 305 -11.41 9.03 -6.17
C SER A 305 -10.92 7.68 -6.67
N GLY A 306 -11.84 6.73 -6.91
CA GLY A 306 -11.52 5.43 -7.51
C GLY A 306 -10.67 5.52 -8.79
N PRO A 307 -11.03 6.34 -9.79
CA PRO A 307 -10.22 6.52 -11.00
C PRO A 307 -8.80 7.08 -10.75
N GLU A 308 -8.65 8.02 -9.80
CA GLU A 308 -7.33 8.55 -9.43
C GLU A 308 -6.46 7.50 -8.74
N TRP A 309 -7.05 6.71 -7.84
CA TRP A 309 -6.38 5.55 -7.25
C TRP A 309 -5.99 4.53 -8.31
N GLN A 310 -6.87 4.20 -9.24
CA GLN A 310 -6.57 3.27 -10.32
C GLN A 310 -5.42 3.79 -11.21
N ALA A 311 -5.40 5.09 -11.52
CA ALA A 311 -4.32 5.71 -12.28
C ALA A 311 -2.99 5.67 -11.50
N LEU A 312 -3.01 5.94 -10.20
CA LEU A 312 -1.85 5.79 -9.31
C LEU A 312 -1.35 4.33 -9.31
N MET A 313 -2.26 3.39 -9.10
CA MET A 313 -1.96 1.95 -8.97
C MET A 313 -1.55 1.29 -10.28
N LEU A 314 -2.09 1.71 -11.42
CA LEU A 314 -1.66 1.24 -12.73
C LEU A 314 -0.16 1.50 -12.95
N ARG A 315 0.33 2.65 -12.47
CA ARG A 315 1.76 2.99 -12.54
C ARG A 315 2.59 2.22 -11.51
N THR A 316 2.09 2.07 -10.29
CA THR A 316 2.75 1.32 -9.21
C THR A 316 2.87 -0.17 -9.54
N ARG A 317 1.80 -0.82 -10.00
CA ARG A 317 1.72 -2.27 -10.28
C ARG A 317 2.56 -2.70 -11.48
N ASN A 318 2.64 -1.88 -12.53
CA ASN A 318 3.41 -2.23 -13.73
C ASN A 318 4.94 -2.16 -13.50
N LEU A 319 5.40 -1.83 -12.28
CA LEU A 319 6.77 -1.43 -12.00
C LEU A 319 7.24 -0.33 -12.99
N ASP A 320 6.29 0.41 -13.57
CA ASP A 320 6.53 1.57 -14.42
C ASP A 320 6.78 2.76 -13.49
N LEU A 321 7.88 2.64 -12.74
CA LEU A 321 8.27 3.61 -11.72
C LEU A 321 8.67 4.95 -12.35
N VAL A 322 8.95 4.95 -13.66
CA VAL A 322 9.08 6.17 -14.49
C VAL A 322 7.73 6.81 -14.74
N GLY A 323 6.70 6.04 -15.09
CA GLY A 323 5.33 6.52 -15.20
C GLY A 323 4.75 6.95 -13.85
N PHE A 324 5.06 6.25 -12.75
CA PHE A 324 4.70 6.63 -11.39
C PHE A 324 5.39 7.93 -10.99
N GLY A 325 6.71 7.99 -11.13
CA GLY A 325 7.48 9.20 -10.86
C GLY A 325 7.09 10.37 -11.78
N GLY A 326 6.70 10.11 -13.03
CA GLY A 326 6.21 11.12 -13.96
C GLY A 326 4.83 11.66 -13.59
N LEU A 327 3.87 10.78 -13.33
CA LEU A 327 2.51 11.12 -12.90
C LEU A 327 2.53 11.85 -11.55
N MET A 328 3.25 11.30 -10.58
CA MET A 328 3.47 11.92 -9.28
C MET A 328 4.15 13.27 -9.45
N ARG A 329 5.32 13.37 -10.10
CA ARG A 329 6.02 14.65 -10.24
C ARG A 329 5.19 15.70 -10.96
N THR A 330 4.48 15.33 -12.04
CA THR A 330 3.64 16.28 -12.78
C THR A 330 2.51 16.79 -11.87
N SER A 331 1.88 15.90 -11.10
CA SER A 331 0.85 16.27 -10.13
C SER A 331 1.43 17.13 -9.00
N ILE A 332 2.45 16.65 -8.28
CA ILE A 332 3.08 17.32 -7.13
C ILE A 332 3.66 18.69 -7.47
N TYR A 333 4.32 18.84 -8.63
CA TYR A 333 4.90 20.12 -9.04
C TYR A 333 3.86 21.10 -9.60
N SER A 334 2.66 20.63 -9.91
CA SER A 334 1.52 21.49 -10.28
C SER A 334 0.72 22.00 -9.08
N VAL A 335 1.08 21.57 -7.86
CA VAL A 335 0.42 21.99 -6.61
C VAL A 335 1.21 23.10 -5.91
N ASP A 336 0.59 24.27 -5.77
CA ASP A 336 1.06 25.36 -4.91
C ASP A 336 0.58 25.16 -3.47
N LYS A 337 1.51 24.76 -2.59
CA LYS A 337 1.27 24.54 -1.17
C LYS A 337 0.57 25.72 -0.48
N THR A 338 0.93 26.94 -0.84
CA THR A 338 0.42 28.15 -0.18
C THR A 338 -1.05 28.35 -0.50
N ARG A 339 -1.42 28.11 -1.76
CA ARG A 339 -2.82 28.19 -2.21
C ARG A 339 -3.67 27.11 -1.55
N ILE A 340 -3.16 25.89 -1.45
CA ILE A 340 -3.85 24.79 -0.74
C ILE A 340 -4.04 25.09 0.75
N ALA A 341 -3.00 25.55 1.43
CA ALA A 341 -3.11 25.93 2.84
C ALA A 341 -4.12 27.07 3.03
N ASN A 342 -4.15 28.05 2.13
CA ASN A 342 -5.13 29.14 2.16
C ASN A 342 -6.57 28.62 1.92
N ALA A 343 -6.78 27.75 0.93
CA ALA A 343 -8.09 27.15 0.67
C ALA A 343 -8.62 26.34 1.88
N SER A 344 -7.74 25.55 2.51
CA SER A 344 -8.04 24.84 3.75
C SER A 344 -8.40 25.79 4.89
N SER A 345 -7.61 26.86 5.10
CA SER A 345 -7.87 27.86 6.14
C SER A 345 -9.22 28.54 5.94
N ILE A 346 -9.57 28.90 4.70
CA ILE A 346 -10.85 29.52 4.39
C ILE A 346 -12.02 28.57 4.70
N LEU A 347 -11.93 27.27 4.36
CA LEU A 347 -12.96 26.30 4.72
C LEU A 347 -13.06 26.14 6.24
N HIS A 348 -11.92 26.05 6.93
CA HIS A 348 -11.86 25.94 8.39
C HIS A 348 -12.53 27.16 9.07
N GLU A 349 -12.25 28.38 8.61
CA GLU A 349 -12.88 29.60 9.11
C GLU A 349 -14.41 29.58 8.94
N VAL A 350 -14.92 29.07 7.82
CA VAL A 350 -16.37 28.92 7.60
C VAL A 350 -16.98 27.87 8.54
N ALA A 351 -16.28 26.77 8.79
CA ALA A 351 -16.73 25.74 9.73
C ALA A 351 -16.80 26.27 11.18
N VAL A 352 -15.75 26.97 11.62
CA VAL A 352 -15.71 27.64 12.93
C VAL A 352 -16.82 28.67 13.04
N ALA A 353 -17.03 29.51 12.01
CA ALA A 353 -18.10 30.50 11.99
C ALA A 353 -19.51 29.87 12.04
N SER A 354 -19.66 28.65 11.51
CA SER A 354 -20.91 27.89 11.55
C SER A 354 -21.17 27.22 12.90
N GLY A 355 -20.18 27.24 13.82
CA GLY A 355 -20.28 26.62 15.14
C GLY A 355 -20.32 25.09 15.13
N ILE A 356 -19.85 24.47 14.04
CA ILE A 356 -19.80 23.01 13.88
C ILE A 356 -18.35 22.56 13.97
N GLN A 357 -18.09 21.57 14.83
CA GLN A 357 -16.78 20.92 14.88
C GLN A 357 -16.50 20.22 13.57
N SER A 358 -15.27 20.32 13.07
CA SER A 358 -14.95 19.84 11.74
C SER A 358 -13.58 19.19 11.64
N GLY A 359 -13.46 18.33 10.64
CA GLY A 359 -12.26 17.58 10.38
C GLY A 359 -12.12 17.15 8.93
N VAL A 360 -11.10 16.37 8.66
CA VAL A 360 -10.81 15.83 7.32
C VAL A 360 -10.67 14.31 7.34
N LEU A 361 -11.14 13.67 6.28
CA LEU A 361 -10.85 12.27 5.98
C LEU A 361 -9.72 12.23 4.93
N VAL A 362 -8.64 11.50 5.22
CA VAL A 362 -7.43 11.45 4.41
C VAL A 362 -6.96 10.03 4.12
N GLU A 363 -6.08 9.86 3.14
CA GLU A 363 -5.47 8.57 2.79
C GLU A 363 -4.40 8.13 3.79
N THR A 364 -4.09 6.83 3.81
CA THR A 364 -3.08 6.27 4.72
C THR A 364 -1.67 6.82 4.49
N PHE A 365 -1.28 7.09 3.24
CA PHE A 365 0.04 7.66 2.94
C PHE A 365 0.23 9.08 3.49
N VAL A 366 -0.83 9.78 3.90
CA VAL A 366 -0.72 11.08 4.57
C VAL A 366 -0.06 10.94 5.94
N VAL A 367 -0.35 9.85 6.65
CA VAL A 367 0.26 9.54 7.95
C VAL A 367 1.75 9.26 7.79
N ASP A 368 2.11 8.50 6.75
CA ASP A 368 3.49 8.15 6.42
C ASP A 368 4.34 9.40 6.15
N ASP A 369 3.87 10.24 5.20
CA ASP A 369 4.49 11.53 4.89
C ASP A 369 4.65 12.42 6.14
N LEU A 370 3.61 12.49 6.99
CA LEU A 370 3.64 13.32 8.19
C LEU A 370 4.72 12.88 9.19
N LEU A 371 4.90 11.57 9.37
CA LEU A 371 5.89 11.00 10.29
C LEU A 371 7.32 11.12 9.77
N ASP A 372 7.51 10.94 8.46
CA ASP A 372 8.83 11.03 7.82
C ASP A 372 9.24 12.47 7.49
N GLY A 373 8.33 13.43 7.67
CA GLY A 373 8.56 14.84 7.38
C GLY A 373 8.57 15.16 5.88
N ASP A 374 8.05 14.26 5.05
CA ASP A 374 7.75 14.53 3.65
C ASP A 374 6.37 15.19 3.53
N SER A 375 6.13 15.87 2.41
CA SER A 375 4.86 16.50 2.09
C SER A 375 4.40 16.16 0.68
N ILE A 376 5.02 15.17 0.05
CA ILE A 376 4.90 14.92 -1.37
C ILE A 376 3.59 14.21 -1.71
N ALA A 377 3.32 13.04 -1.11
CA ALA A 377 2.11 12.26 -1.40
C ALA A 377 0.88 12.90 -0.76
N MET A 378 1.00 13.51 0.43
CA MET A 378 -0.14 14.16 1.09
C MET A 378 -0.76 15.33 0.28
N ARG A 379 0.02 15.94 -0.62
CA ARG A 379 -0.49 16.96 -1.54
C ARG A 379 -1.51 16.44 -2.53
N LEU A 380 -1.51 15.14 -2.84
CA LEU A 380 -2.52 14.55 -3.71
C LEU A 380 -3.93 14.66 -3.11
N CYS A 381 -4.01 14.54 -1.78
CA CYS A 381 -5.21 14.74 -0.99
C CYS A 381 -5.49 16.21 -0.67
N GLY A 382 -4.77 17.15 -1.26
CA GLY A 382 -4.91 18.58 -0.90
C GLY A 382 -4.56 18.87 0.55
N ALA A 383 -3.75 18.02 1.19
CA ALA A 383 -3.30 18.20 2.56
C ALA A 383 -1.85 18.66 2.60
N THR A 384 -1.53 19.41 3.66
CA THR A 384 -0.18 19.83 4.02
C THR A 384 0.01 19.63 5.52
N SER A 385 1.25 19.50 5.98
CA SER A 385 1.51 19.37 7.42
C SER A 385 0.98 20.56 8.24
N SER A 386 0.86 21.75 7.63
CA SER A 386 0.23 22.91 8.26
C SER A 386 -1.29 22.78 8.28
N SER A 387 -1.93 22.47 7.13
CA SER A 387 -3.39 22.42 7.06
C SER A 387 -3.98 21.31 7.93
N LEU A 388 -3.28 20.19 8.11
CA LEU A 388 -3.70 19.11 9.01
C LEU A 388 -3.75 19.53 10.49
N ARG A 389 -2.98 20.54 10.90
CA ARG A 389 -2.96 21.01 12.30
C ARG A 389 -4.14 21.90 12.65
N ASP A 390 -4.84 22.43 11.65
CA ASP A 390 -5.98 23.32 11.85
C ASP A 390 -7.25 22.52 12.20
N TRP A 391 -7.30 21.23 11.84
CA TRP A 391 -8.49 20.40 12.00
C TRP A 391 -8.59 19.74 13.38
N GLU A 392 -9.80 19.75 13.96
CA GLU A 392 -10.09 19.15 15.27
C GLU A 392 -10.25 17.63 15.22
N TYR A 393 -10.50 17.09 14.03
CA TYR A 393 -10.68 15.67 13.77
C TYR A 393 -9.93 15.28 12.49
N VAL A 394 -9.18 14.19 12.53
CA VAL A 394 -8.56 13.63 11.33
C VAL A 394 -8.89 12.14 11.27
N SER A 395 -9.62 11.72 10.24
CA SER A 395 -9.91 10.31 10.00
C SER A 395 -9.01 9.78 8.89
N VAL A 396 -8.45 8.59 9.08
CA VAL A 396 -7.59 7.94 8.08
C VAL A 396 -8.36 6.80 7.44
N LEU A 397 -8.47 6.81 6.11
CA LEU A 397 -9.14 5.77 5.33
C LEU A 397 -8.26 4.50 5.27
N CYS A 398 -8.43 3.61 6.23
CA CYS A 398 -7.80 2.29 6.26
C CYS A 398 -8.70 1.22 5.65
N SER A 399 -9.27 1.51 4.47
CA SER A 399 -10.26 0.65 3.85
C SER A 399 -9.62 -0.60 3.23
N ARG A 400 -9.82 -1.74 3.91
CA ARG A 400 -9.42 -3.07 3.40
C ARG A 400 -10.06 -3.38 2.04
N SER A 401 -11.31 -2.98 1.81
CA SER A 401 -12.01 -3.25 0.55
C SER A 401 -11.38 -2.48 -0.60
N ARG A 402 -11.16 -1.18 -0.41
CA ARG A 402 -10.48 -0.32 -1.38
C ARG A 402 -9.08 -0.83 -1.70
N PHE A 403 -8.30 -1.15 -0.67
CA PHE A 403 -6.95 -1.66 -0.85
C PHE A 403 -6.93 -3.06 -1.51
N SER A 404 -7.87 -3.93 -1.16
CA SER A 404 -8.03 -5.28 -1.72
C SER A 404 -8.39 -5.26 -3.21
N ALA A 405 -9.36 -4.43 -3.60
CA ALA A 405 -9.68 -4.18 -5.01
C ALA A 405 -8.43 -3.76 -5.78
N GLU A 406 -7.61 -2.93 -5.14
CA GLU A 406 -6.45 -2.30 -5.74
C GLU A 406 -5.12 -3.07 -5.62
N MET A 407 -5.09 -4.19 -4.90
CA MET A 407 -3.92 -5.07 -4.75
C MET A 407 -4.25 -6.55 -4.98
N ASN A 408 -5.39 -6.84 -5.61
CA ASN A 408 -5.89 -8.19 -5.88
C ASN A 408 -6.05 -9.08 -4.63
N GLY A 409 -6.68 -8.58 -3.56
CA GLY A 409 -7.00 -9.36 -2.37
C GLY A 409 -5.96 -9.33 -1.25
N ASP A 410 -4.82 -8.67 -1.43
CA ASP A 410 -3.66 -8.83 -0.54
C ASP A 410 -3.40 -7.63 0.38
N VAL A 411 -2.77 -7.89 1.54
CA VAL A 411 -2.16 -6.90 2.50
C VAL A 411 -3.14 -6.16 3.44
N GLY A 412 -4.46 -6.33 3.29
CA GLY A 412 -5.48 -5.62 4.07
C GLY A 412 -5.30 -5.54 5.60
N GLU A 413 -5.04 -6.67 6.26
CA GLU A 413 -4.87 -6.78 7.73
C GLU A 413 -3.65 -6.01 8.23
N TYR A 414 -2.56 -6.02 7.45
CA TYR A 414 -1.34 -5.29 7.80
C TYR A 414 -1.53 -3.78 7.74
N LEU A 415 -2.36 -3.29 6.80
CA LEU A 415 -2.64 -1.86 6.67
C LEU A 415 -3.31 -1.33 7.95
N VAL A 416 -4.32 -2.04 8.47
CA VAL A 416 -4.98 -1.64 9.72
C VAL A 416 -4.00 -1.66 10.88
N HIS A 417 -3.21 -2.73 11.06
CA HIS A 417 -2.20 -2.80 12.13
C HIS A 417 -1.14 -1.70 12.04
N SER A 418 -0.54 -1.50 10.86
CA SER A 418 0.55 -0.56 10.64
C SER A 418 0.09 0.88 10.88
N TYR A 419 -1.03 1.30 10.28
CA TYR A 419 -1.48 2.67 10.39
C TYR A 419 -2.16 2.97 11.72
N SER A 420 -2.83 2.00 12.36
CA SER A 420 -3.31 2.22 13.74
C SER A 420 -2.16 2.44 14.73
N SER A 421 -1.06 1.70 14.60
CA SER A 421 0.14 1.93 15.41
C SER A 421 0.76 3.32 15.15
N SER A 422 0.78 3.78 13.90
CA SER A 422 1.24 5.12 13.55
C SER A 422 0.31 6.22 14.09
N ILE A 423 -1.00 5.98 14.05
CA ILE A 423 -2.03 6.90 14.56
C ILE A 423 -1.93 7.05 16.09
N ASP A 424 -1.64 5.98 16.83
CA ASP A 424 -1.41 6.05 18.29
C ASP A 424 -0.35 7.10 18.65
N GLY A 425 0.78 7.06 17.93
CA GLY A 425 1.90 7.99 18.12
C GLY A 425 1.54 9.45 17.84
N LEU A 426 0.46 9.69 17.10
CA LEU A 426 -0.09 11.03 16.82
C LEU A 426 -1.17 11.44 17.84
N GLY A 427 -1.83 10.48 18.50
CA GLY A 427 -2.85 10.68 19.52
C GLY A 427 -4.17 11.27 19.01
N SER A 428 -5.02 11.75 19.93
CA SER A 428 -6.16 12.60 19.56
C SER A 428 -5.63 13.85 18.86
N PRO A 429 -6.08 14.20 17.64
CA PRO A 429 -7.45 14.03 17.09
C PRO A 429 -7.67 12.90 16.08
N TRP A 430 -6.78 11.91 16.01
CA TRP A 430 -6.78 10.94 14.91
C TRP A 430 -7.74 9.76 15.14
N SER A 431 -8.39 9.31 14.06
CA SER A 431 -9.34 8.19 14.02
C SER A 431 -9.14 7.35 12.76
N ILE A 432 -9.74 6.15 12.73
CA ILE A 432 -9.60 5.22 11.62
C ILE A 432 -10.95 4.88 11.00
N ARG A 433 -10.99 4.78 9.67
CA ARG A 433 -12.14 4.29 8.91
C ARG A 433 -11.79 2.97 8.25
N LEU A 434 -12.51 1.91 8.62
CA LEU A 434 -12.32 0.55 8.12
C LEU A 434 -13.25 0.29 6.93
N GLY A 435 -12.79 -0.54 6.01
CA GLY A 435 -13.40 -0.73 4.70
C GLY A 435 -14.70 -1.52 4.70
N GLU A 436 -15.22 -1.75 3.49
CA GLU A 436 -16.55 -2.26 3.24
C GLU A 436 -16.77 -3.71 3.63
N VAL A 437 -17.70 -3.90 4.54
CA VAL A 437 -18.10 -5.22 5.01
C VAL A 437 -19.14 -5.83 4.06
N GLY A 438 -18.83 -7.00 3.49
CA GLY A 438 -19.81 -7.81 2.78
C GLY A 438 -20.08 -7.45 1.33
N ASN A 439 -19.46 -6.39 0.80
CA ASN A 439 -19.41 -6.14 -0.64
C ASN A 439 -18.27 -6.96 -1.26
N SER A 440 -18.54 -7.64 -2.38
CA SER A 440 -17.50 -8.26 -3.19
C SER A 440 -16.74 -7.19 -3.95
N THR A 441 -15.43 -7.09 -3.75
CA THR A 441 -14.58 -6.33 -4.66
C THR A 441 -14.47 -7.15 -5.94
N ASP A 442 -14.90 -6.61 -7.08
CA ASP A 442 -14.71 -7.29 -8.36
C ASP A 442 -13.25 -7.12 -8.81
N VAL A 443 -12.44 -8.12 -8.50
CA VAL A 443 -11.04 -8.17 -8.90
C VAL A 443 -10.93 -9.10 -10.11
N LEU A 444 -10.75 -8.53 -11.30
CA LEU A 444 -10.56 -9.31 -12.54
C LEU A 444 -11.72 -10.27 -12.86
N ASP A 445 -12.97 -9.81 -12.74
CA ASP A 445 -14.20 -10.60 -12.90
C ASP A 445 -14.33 -11.72 -11.84
N ARG A 446 -13.68 -11.56 -10.67
CA ARG A 446 -13.81 -12.46 -9.53
C ARG A 446 -14.36 -11.69 -8.33
N PRO A 447 -15.52 -12.09 -7.80
CA PRO A 447 -16.02 -11.54 -6.56
C PRO A 447 -15.19 -12.10 -5.40
N ASP A 448 -14.24 -11.32 -4.91
CA ASP A 448 -13.57 -11.61 -3.65
C ASP A 448 -14.28 -10.82 -2.54
N SER A 449 -14.88 -11.54 -1.59
CA SER A 449 -15.56 -10.95 -0.44
C SER A 449 -14.54 -10.36 0.54
N VAL A 450 -14.59 -9.06 0.75
CA VAL A 450 -13.82 -8.41 1.82
C VAL A 450 -14.64 -8.47 3.10
N TYR A 451 -13.99 -8.91 4.19
CA TYR A 451 -14.65 -9.32 5.44
C TYR A 451 -15.68 -10.46 5.26
N GLU A 452 -15.22 -11.61 4.75
CA GLU A 452 -16.06 -12.82 4.59
C GLU A 452 -16.76 -13.27 5.88
N SER A 453 -16.21 -12.90 7.04
CA SER A 453 -16.80 -13.19 8.34
C SER A 453 -16.61 -12.02 9.30
N LEU A 454 -17.52 -11.92 10.27
CA LEU A 454 -17.44 -10.96 11.37
C LEU A 454 -16.12 -11.07 12.14
N ALA A 455 -15.52 -12.26 12.23
CA ALA A 455 -14.26 -12.46 12.93
C ALA A 455 -13.11 -11.62 12.34
N VAL A 456 -13.07 -11.44 11.02
CA VAL A 456 -12.05 -10.62 10.36
C VAL A 456 -12.25 -9.14 10.70
N LEU A 457 -13.49 -8.67 10.67
CA LEU A 457 -13.83 -7.29 11.02
C LEU A 457 -13.51 -6.98 12.49
N VAL A 458 -13.91 -7.89 13.39
CA VAL A 458 -13.65 -7.75 14.83
C VAL A 458 -12.16 -7.78 15.13
N ASN A 459 -11.38 -8.59 14.40
CA ASN A 459 -9.93 -8.58 14.52
C ASN A 459 -9.32 -7.23 14.12
N ASP A 460 -9.77 -6.64 13.01
CA ASP A 460 -9.27 -5.33 12.54
C ASP A 460 -9.67 -4.20 13.51
N ILE A 461 -10.87 -4.27 14.10
CA ILE A 461 -11.28 -3.38 15.21
C ILE A 461 -10.36 -3.59 16.42
N ALA A 462 -10.14 -4.83 16.85
CA ALA A 462 -9.29 -5.15 18.00
C ALA A 462 -7.84 -4.70 17.79
N LEU A 463 -7.31 -4.82 16.57
CA LEU A 463 -5.99 -4.31 16.20
C LEU A 463 -5.92 -2.79 16.34
N ALA A 464 -6.89 -2.06 15.80
CA ALA A 464 -6.93 -0.60 15.90
C ALA A 464 -6.99 -0.13 17.35
N VAL A 465 -7.88 -0.74 18.14
CA VAL A 465 -8.10 -0.40 19.54
C VAL A 465 -6.92 -0.76 20.43
N GLY A 466 -6.35 -1.94 20.23
CA GLY A 466 -5.18 -2.36 20.98
C GLY A 466 -3.93 -1.53 20.67
N ASN A 467 -3.95 -0.79 19.56
CA ASN A 467 -3.02 0.29 19.22
C ASN A 467 -3.55 1.68 19.63
N GLY A 468 -4.42 1.80 20.63
CA GLY A 468 -4.81 3.11 21.18
C GLY A 468 -5.81 3.94 20.36
N VAL A 469 -6.33 3.45 19.23
CA VAL A 469 -7.33 4.18 18.45
C VAL A 469 -8.68 4.19 19.18
N GLN A 470 -9.15 5.39 19.52
CA GLN A 470 -10.38 5.58 20.30
C GLN A 470 -11.67 5.58 19.45
N ARG A 471 -11.56 5.95 18.17
CA ARG A 471 -12.70 6.10 17.26
C ARG A 471 -12.48 5.30 15.98
N VAL A 472 -13.43 4.42 15.68
CA VAL A 472 -13.42 3.55 14.51
C VAL A 472 -14.72 3.72 13.74
N THR A 473 -14.63 4.07 12.46
CA THR A 473 -15.79 4.10 11.55
C THR A 473 -15.79 2.85 10.67
N LEU A 474 -16.93 2.18 10.52
CA LEU A 474 -17.10 0.97 9.71
C LEU A 474 -17.95 1.27 8.47
N ASP A 475 -17.37 1.05 7.29
CA ASP A 475 -18.10 1.12 6.03
C ASP A 475 -18.67 -0.26 5.65
N SER A 476 -19.85 -0.41 5.06
CA SER A 476 -21.03 0.44 5.23
C SER A 476 -22.13 -0.37 5.92
N LEU A 477 -22.98 0.29 6.70
CA LEU A 477 -24.12 -0.33 7.39
C LEU A 477 -25.04 -1.11 6.42
N PRO A 478 -25.40 -0.60 5.23
CA PRO A 478 -26.19 -1.36 4.26
C PRO A 478 -25.54 -2.70 3.86
N SER A 479 -24.26 -2.68 3.51
CA SER A 479 -23.54 -3.88 3.09
C SER A 479 -23.40 -4.88 4.24
N PHE A 480 -23.15 -4.37 5.44
CA PHE A 480 -23.08 -5.15 6.67
C PHE A 480 -24.39 -5.90 6.98
N LEU A 481 -25.52 -5.19 6.97
CA LEU A 481 -26.85 -5.77 7.23
C LEU A 481 -27.24 -6.79 6.16
N ASN A 482 -26.90 -6.51 4.89
CA ASN A 482 -27.19 -7.42 3.78
C ASN A 482 -26.37 -8.71 3.88
N ALA A 483 -25.09 -8.62 4.27
CA ALA A 483 -24.20 -9.78 4.35
C ALA A 483 -24.46 -10.67 5.57
N PHE A 484 -24.78 -10.07 6.73
CA PHE A 484 -24.88 -10.79 8.00
C PHE A 484 -26.29 -10.85 8.61
N GLY A 485 -27.28 -10.23 7.98
CA GLY A 485 -28.68 -10.27 8.41
C GLY A 485 -29.05 -9.22 9.47
N SER A 486 -30.29 -9.28 9.97
CA SER A 486 -30.85 -8.28 10.90
C SER A 486 -30.23 -8.31 12.29
N ASP A 487 -29.83 -9.48 12.79
CA ASP A 487 -29.22 -9.66 14.12
C ASP A 487 -27.72 -9.38 14.12
N SER A 488 -27.19 -8.86 13.01
CA SER A 488 -25.75 -8.66 12.80
C SER A 488 -25.17 -7.59 13.74
N LEU A 489 -25.92 -6.55 14.08
CA LEU A 489 -25.47 -5.49 14.99
C LEU A 489 -25.23 -6.02 16.42
N SER A 490 -26.18 -6.78 16.97
CA SER A 490 -26.03 -7.40 18.29
C SER A 490 -24.95 -8.47 18.30
N THR A 491 -24.84 -9.25 17.22
CA THR A 491 -23.77 -10.23 17.05
C THR A 491 -22.40 -9.55 17.00
N LEU A 492 -22.23 -8.48 16.23
CA LEU A 492 -21.00 -7.69 16.18
C LEU A 492 -20.64 -7.16 17.56
N ARG A 493 -21.60 -6.55 18.26
CA ARG A 493 -21.37 -6.01 19.61
C ARG A 493 -20.88 -7.08 20.57
N SER A 494 -21.60 -8.20 20.65
CA SER A 494 -21.22 -9.32 21.53
C SER A 494 -19.86 -9.93 21.17
N THR A 495 -19.50 -9.94 19.89
CA THR A 495 -18.21 -10.48 19.43
C THR A 495 -17.05 -9.54 19.77
N ILE A 496 -17.26 -8.22 19.67
CA ILE A 496 -16.29 -7.20 20.12
C ILE A 496 -16.07 -7.33 21.63
N ASP A 497 -17.15 -7.40 22.41
CA ASP A 497 -17.09 -7.54 23.87
C ASP A 497 -16.40 -8.85 24.31
N GLY A 498 -16.48 -9.90 23.48
CA GLY A 498 -15.80 -11.18 23.70
C GLY A 498 -14.34 -11.24 23.23
N THR A 499 -13.86 -10.23 22.49
CA THR A 499 -12.52 -10.24 21.88
C THR A 499 -11.54 -9.44 22.72
N ASN A 500 -10.55 -10.14 23.30
CA ASN A 500 -9.56 -9.52 24.19
C ASN A 500 -8.25 -9.13 23.50
N HIS A 501 -8.00 -9.63 22.29
CA HIS A 501 -6.76 -9.39 21.56
C HIS A 501 -7.04 -9.28 20.06
N GLY A 502 -6.41 -8.30 19.41
CA GLY A 502 -6.26 -8.24 17.97
C GLY A 502 -4.97 -8.93 17.54
N VAL A 503 -5.01 -9.64 16.41
CA VAL A 503 -3.85 -10.39 15.89
C VAL A 503 -3.59 -9.98 14.45
N ALA A 504 -2.35 -9.59 14.15
CA ALA A 504 -1.89 -9.33 12.79
C ALA A 504 -0.95 -10.45 12.34
N THR A 505 -1.16 -11.02 11.16
CA THR A 505 -0.37 -12.13 10.59
C THR A 505 0.33 -11.74 9.28
N TYR A 506 1.49 -12.34 8.97
CA TYR A 506 2.18 -12.10 7.71
C TYR A 506 1.53 -12.90 6.58
N THR A 507 1.23 -12.22 5.46
CA THR A 507 1.19 -12.89 4.17
C THR A 507 2.53 -12.72 3.45
N PHE A 508 2.93 -13.72 2.65
CA PHE A 508 4.14 -13.64 1.84
C PHE A 508 4.19 -12.38 0.96
N ARG A 509 3.02 -11.90 0.52
CA ARG A 509 2.90 -10.73 -0.35
C ARG A 509 3.14 -9.42 0.42
N ILE A 510 2.65 -9.29 1.67
CA ILE A 510 3.02 -8.17 2.58
C ILE A 510 4.53 -8.12 2.77
N TYR A 511 5.13 -9.29 3.04
CA TYR A 511 6.57 -9.41 3.25
C TYR A 511 7.37 -9.02 2.00
N ALA A 512 6.97 -9.52 0.82
CA ALA A 512 7.61 -9.20 -0.45
C ALA A 512 7.48 -7.71 -0.79
N TYR A 513 6.32 -7.10 -0.54
CA TYR A 513 6.10 -5.66 -0.73
C TYR A 513 7.06 -4.84 0.11
N ARG A 514 7.11 -5.05 1.44
CA ARG A 514 8.05 -4.34 2.33
C ARG A 514 9.51 -4.58 1.95
N ALA A 515 9.87 -5.80 1.56
CA ALA A 515 11.25 -6.13 1.15
C ALA A 515 11.70 -5.33 -0.07
N VAL A 516 10.81 -5.06 -1.01
CA VAL A 516 11.12 -4.26 -2.21
C VAL A 516 11.34 -2.80 -1.83
N PHE A 517 10.46 -2.18 -1.05
CA PHE A 517 10.61 -0.78 -0.64
C PHE A 517 11.85 -0.55 0.24
N LEU A 518 12.07 -1.39 1.26
CA LEU A 518 13.29 -1.33 2.07
C LEU A 518 14.57 -1.51 1.24
N ALA A 519 14.52 -2.35 0.20
CA ALA A 519 15.65 -2.50 -0.70
C ALA A 519 15.91 -1.21 -1.49
N ILE A 520 14.86 -0.54 -1.97
CA ILE A 520 14.95 0.72 -2.72
C ILE A 520 15.56 1.82 -1.82
N ASP A 521 14.99 2.03 -0.63
CA ASP A 521 15.44 3.06 0.31
C ASP A 521 16.90 2.87 0.73
N ALA A 522 17.32 1.62 0.94
CA ALA A 522 18.69 1.28 1.29
C ALA A 522 19.71 1.71 0.21
N PHE A 523 19.28 1.81 -1.05
CA PHE A 523 20.16 2.21 -2.16
C PHE A 523 20.14 3.69 -2.45
N ASP A 524 19.08 4.42 -2.09
CA ASP A 524 19.01 5.86 -2.30
C ASP A 524 20.16 6.59 -1.59
N PHE A 525 20.51 6.18 -0.36
CA PHE A 525 21.63 6.78 0.37
C PHE A 525 23.01 6.57 -0.28
N ILE A 526 23.21 5.47 -1.02
CA ILE A 526 24.51 5.12 -1.63
C ILE A 526 24.66 5.75 -3.03
N MET A 527 23.56 6.06 -3.69
CA MET A 527 23.51 6.34 -5.13
C MET A 527 22.90 7.71 -5.48
N LEU A 528 22.56 8.54 -4.48
CA LEU A 528 22.48 10.00 -4.57
C LEU A 528 23.87 10.60 -4.79
#